data_AF-A0A4Y8JUN9-F1
#
_entry.id   AF-A0A4Y8JUN9-F1
#
_cell.length_a   1.000
_cell.length_b   1.000
_cell.length_c   1.000
_cell.angle_alpha   90.00
_cell.angle_beta   90.00
_cell.angle_gamma   90.00
#
_symmetry.space_group_name_H-M   'P 1'
#
loop_
_entity.id
_entity.type
_entity.pdbx_description
1 polymer ?
#
loop_
_entity_poly.entity_id
_entity_poly.type
_entity_poly.pdbx_seq_one_letter_code
_entity_poly.pdbx_strand_id
1 'polypeptide(L)'
;MPEFLRWALVPLMRALSAAVSRDYGDVPRPRDSPQAHSPGNDSDRILIFGNGPAAGWGVLSHDVALPGSLARALSVRTGRGTDVDVIPNPQVTIRTAQAELDGVGLWRYDAVVVSVGTSDAITLLSARVWRRELSALLDRIERESSLNTRIFVLGVQPIRSIAAFDSALGAVAGKHARRLNAASAALCGERAQSHFIPMGANLSPTPGRVRTSAHYTRWAEALADRMAPALDADHLDSGRAAAEVRAVERGAEQLSPGPRRAVDRLTGIGTAAEVACDRLVALARSTYGTSSAALTFVDGDRLWDMVHLGFTPRVYPLAGSITARAVSGAGAFVVSDALLDDRFAARPPEAGQAVTRFYAGFPIEADSGERIGVLCVFDTKPRRRNEVDTVLLRELALSIQAELSERSE
;
A
#
# COMPACT_ATOMS: atom_id res chain seq x y z
N MET A 1 25.49 3.22 29.38
CA MET A 1 26.02 1.87 29.62
C MET A 1 27.34 1.77 28.89
N PRO A 2 28.43 1.45 29.62
CA PRO A 2 29.72 1.11 29.04
C PRO A 2 29.60 -0.10 28.11
N GLU A 3 30.40 -0.16 27.04
CA GLU A 3 30.37 -1.24 26.04
C GLU A 3 30.61 -2.62 26.66
N PHE A 4 31.45 -2.71 27.69
CA PHE A 4 31.72 -3.96 28.42
C PHE A 4 30.47 -4.53 29.09
N LEU A 5 29.69 -3.69 29.80
CA LEU A 5 28.45 -4.12 30.45
C LEU A 5 27.37 -4.50 29.42
N ARG A 6 27.34 -3.82 28.27
CA ARG A 6 26.47 -4.20 27.15
C ARG A 6 26.81 -5.63 26.69
N TRP A 7 28.08 -5.90 26.40
CA TRP A 7 28.55 -7.20 25.94
C TRP A 7 28.19 -8.35 26.89
N ALA A 8 28.34 -8.14 28.20
CA ALA A 8 27.96 -9.11 29.21
C ALA A 8 26.44 -9.41 29.22
N LEU A 9 25.60 -8.40 28.94
CA LEU A 9 24.14 -8.54 28.95
C LEU A 9 23.54 -9.05 27.63
N VAL A 10 24.22 -8.89 26.49
CA VAL A 10 23.73 -9.35 25.17
C VAL A 10 23.25 -10.82 25.18
N PRO A 11 24.03 -11.82 25.65
CA PRO A 11 23.59 -13.21 25.59
C PRO A 11 22.33 -13.45 26.43
N LEU A 12 22.25 -12.85 27.61
CA LEU A 12 21.08 -12.93 28.48
C LEU A 12 19.84 -12.29 27.82
N MET A 13 20.00 -11.10 27.24
CA MET A 13 18.91 -10.41 26.57
C MET A 13 18.42 -11.13 25.32
N ARG A 14 19.32 -11.79 24.57
CA ARG A 14 18.96 -12.64 23.42
C ARG A 14 18.19 -13.88 23.86
N ALA A 15 18.62 -14.54 24.94
CA ALA A 15 17.90 -15.68 25.49
C ALA A 15 16.50 -15.27 25.98
N LEU A 16 16.39 -14.14 26.68
CA LEU A 16 15.10 -13.58 27.11
C LEU A 16 14.20 -13.27 25.91
N SER A 17 14.72 -12.60 24.88
CA SER A 17 13.96 -12.29 23.66
C SER A 17 13.46 -13.56 22.97
N ALA A 18 14.30 -14.60 22.86
CA ALA A 18 13.93 -15.86 22.23
C ALA A 18 12.92 -16.69 23.05
N ALA A 19 12.91 -16.54 24.38
CA ALA A 19 11.90 -17.12 25.24
C ALA A 19 10.55 -16.39 25.06
N VAL A 20 10.55 -15.06 25.16
CA VAL A 20 9.34 -14.23 25.00
C VAL A 20 8.73 -14.37 23.60
N SER A 21 9.55 -14.43 22.54
CA SER A 21 9.05 -14.63 21.18
C SER A 21 8.30 -15.97 21.00
N ARG A 22 8.64 -17.01 21.78
CA ARG A 22 7.90 -18.27 21.77
C ARG A 22 6.54 -18.12 22.43
N ASP A 23 6.49 -17.49 23.60
CA ASP A 23 5.23 -17.27 24.34
C ASP A 23 4.27 -16.31 23.61
N TYR A 24 4.82 -15.38 22.82
CA TYR A 24 4.02 -14.47 22.00
C TYR A 24 3.49 -15.12 20.71
N GLY A 25 3.88 -16.36 20.39
CA GLY A 25 3.38 -17.07 19.20
C GLY A 25 1.85 -17.17 19.13
N ASP A 26 1.21 -17.28 20.29
CA ASP A 26 -0.25 -17.47 20.43
C ASP A 26 -1.04 -16.16 20.48
N VAL A 27 -0.37 -15.00 20.51
CA VAL A 27 -1.05 -13.72 20.53
C VAL A 27 -1.73 -13.48 19.17
N PRO A 28 -3.04 -13.15 19.15
CA PRO A 28 -3.76 -12.87 17.92
C PRO A 28 -3.04 -11.84 17.04
N ARG A 29 -2.99 -12.11 15.74
CA ARG A 29 -2.46 -11.21 14.71
C ARG A 29 -3.39 -11.25 13.50
N PRO A 30 -3.40 -10.18 12.69
CA PRO A 30 -4.06 -10.17 11.40
C PRO A 30 -3.63 -11.35 10.53
N ARG A 31 -4.62 -11.95 9.87
CA ARG A 31 -4.44 -13.03 8.88
C ARG A 31 -5.19 -12.77 7.58
N ASP A 32 -5.95 -11.68 7.53
CA ASP A 32 -6.53 -11.14 6.31
C ASP A 32 -5.43 -10.54 5.42
N SER A 33 -5.81 -10.16 4.20
CA SER A 33 -4.92 -9.49 3.26
C SER A 33 -4.16 -8.35 3.94
N PRO A 34 -2.83 -8.23 3.74
CA PRO A 34 -1.98 -7.27 4.45
C PRO A 34 -2.10 -5.86 3.87
N GLN A 35 -3.33 -5.41 3.67
CA GLN A 35 -3.70 -4.14 3.08
C GLN A 35 -4.85 -3.54 3.86
N ALA A 36 -4.92 -2.22 3.88
CA ALA A 36 -6.08 -1.52 4.39
C ALA A 36 -6.38 -0.28 3.58
N HIS A 37 -7.67 0.05 3.50
CA HIS A 37 -8.18 1.06 2.59
C HIS A 37 -9.11 2.05 3.29
N SER A 38 -9.00 3.33 2.94
CA SER A 38 -9.94 4.39 3.30
C SER A 38 -10.41 5.15 2.05
N PRO A 39 -11.72 5.20 1.76
CA PRO A 39 -12.26 5.74 0.50
C PRO A 39 -11.93 7.21 0.29
N GLY A 40 -11.68 7.56 -0.98
CA GLY A 40 -11.55 8.94 -1.43
C GLY A 40 -10.94 9.02 -2.83
N ASN A 41 -10.92 10.23 -3.39
CA ASN A 41 -10.26 10.47 -4.66
C ASN A 41 -8.74 10.62 -4.45
N ASP A 42 -7.98 10.27 -5.48
CA ASP A 42 -6.53 10.50 -5.55
C ASP A 42 -5.77 9.96 -4.33
N SER A 43 -5.90 8.65 -4.09
CA SER A 43 -5.46 8.04 -2.83
C SER A 43 -3.96 8.18 -2.57
N ASP A 44 -3.60 8.55 -1.34
CA ASP A 44 -2.25 8.45 -0.82
C ASP A 44 -1.84 6.97 -0.71
N ARG A 45 -0.81 6.53 -1.43
CA ARG A 45 -0.30 5.14 -1.39
C ARG A 45 0.85 5.02 -0.41
N ILE A 46 0.69 4.17 0.61
CA ILE A 46 1.61 4.08 1.75
C ILE A 46 2.04 2.64 1.95
N LEU A 47 3.35 2.43 2.12
CA LEU A 47 3.90 1.15 2.58
C LEU A 47 4.26 1.23 4.05
N ILE A 48 3.75 0.32 4.88
CA ILE A 48 4.25 0.09 6.23
C ILE A 48 5.02 -1.23 6.25
N PHE A 49 6.28 -1.23 6.70
CA PHE A 49 6.97 -2.50 6.91
C PHE A 49 7.68 -2.58 8.25
N GLY A 50 7.71 -3.80 8.78
CA GLY A 50 8.58 -4.21 9.87
C GLY A 50 7.87 -4.87 11.04
N ASN A 51 8.39 -4.65 12.25
CA ASN A 51 7.92 -5.29 13.49
C ASN A 51 7.08 -4.36 14.37
N GLY A 52 6.58 -4.92 15.47
CA GLY A 52 5.88 -4.17 16.51
C GLY A 52 4.52 -3.65 16.02
N PRO A 53 4.30 -2.32 15.96
CA PRO A 53 3.05 -1.73 15.49
C PRO A 53 2.61 -2.20 14.09
N ALA A 54 3.56 -2.43 13.18
CA ALA A 54 3.27 -2.94 11.83
C ALA A 54 2.74 -4.38 11.81
N ALA A 55 3.07 -5.18 12.83
CA ALA A 55 2.69 -6.59 12.90
C ALA A 55 1.26 -6.83 13.44
N GLY A 56 0.57 -5.79 13.93
CA GLY A 56 -0.84 -5.89 14.31
C GLY A 56 -1.15 -6.78 15.53
N TRP A 57 -0.18 -7.04 16.42
CA TRP A 57 -0.39 -7.82 17.65
C TRP A 57 -1.67 -7.43 18.41
N GLY A 58 -2.45 -8.41 18.87
CA GLY A 58 -3.65 -8.22 19.68
C GLY A 58 -4.95 -7.94 18.90
N VAL A 59 -4.91 -7.91 17.58
CA VAL A 59 -6.10 -7.79 16.71
C VAL A 59 -6.08 -8.85 15.60
N LEU A 60 -7.23 -9.07 14.96
CA LEU A 60 -7.43 -10.14 13.97
C LEU A 60 -7.47 -9.67 12.51
N SER A 61 -7.44 -8.36 12.27
CA SER A 61 -7.50 -7.79 10.92
C SER A 61 -6.60 -6.56 10.79
N HIS A 62 -6.02 -6.38 9.60
CA HIS A 62 -5.21 -5.20 9.26
C HIS A 62 -6.05 -3.91 9.28
N ASP A 63 -7.37 -4.02 9.06
CA ASP A 63 -8.28 -2.87 9.11
C ASP A 63 -8.38 -2.26 10.51
N VAL A 64 -8.43 -3.09 11.55
CA VAL A 64 -8.48 -2.62 12.96
C VAL A 64 -7.08 -2.47 13.60
N ALA A 65 -6.02 -2.74 12.83
CA ALA A 65 -4.63 -2.54 13.23
C ALA A 65 -4.13 -1.14 12.81
N LEU A 66 -2.80 -0.93 12.86
CA LEU A 66 -2.17 0.32 12.41
C LEU A 66 -2.53 0.72 10.97
N PRO A 67 -2.53 -0.19 9.98
CA PRO A 67 -2.77 0.14 8.58
C PRO A 67 -4.13 0.79 8.34
N GLY A 68 -5.22 0.13 8.74
CA GLY A 68 -6.56 0.71 8.53
C GLY A 68 -6.81 1.93 9.39
N SER A 69 -6.28 1.94 10.62
CA SER A 69 -6.36 3.13 11.47
C SER A 69 -5.64 4.33 10.83
N LEU A 70 -4.48 4.09 10.20
CA LEU A 70 -3.71 5.12 9.51
C LEU A 70 -4.43 5.60 8.25
N ALA A 71 -4.97 4.68 7.45
CA ALA A 71 -5.71 5.00 6.24
C ALA A 71 -6.84 6.00 6.55
N ARG A 72 -7.67 5.70 7.56
CA ARG A 72 -8.76 6.59 7.99
C ARG A 72 -8.24 7.91 8.54
N ALA A 73 -7.19 7.87 9.36
CA ALA A 73 -6.63 9.07 9.96
C ALA A 73 -6.04 10.03 8.91
N LEU A 74 -5.43 9.49 7.84
CA LEU A 74 -4.89 10.28 6.75
C LEU A 74 -5.98 10.82 5.83
N SER A 75 -6.95 10.01 5.42
CA SER A 75 -8.06 10.48 4.59
C SER A 75 -8.80 11.66 5.23
N VAL A 76 -8.98 11.64 6.55
CA VAL A 76 -9.60 12.76 7.29
C VAL A 76 -8.76 14.04 7.22
N ARG A 77 -7.43 13.94 7.16
CA ARG A 77 -6.51 15.08 7.17
C ARG A 77 -6.22 15.62 5.76
N THR A 78 -6.04 14.74 4.79
CA THR A 78 -5.69 15.10 3.40
C THR A 78 -6.93 15.35 2.54
N GLY A 79 -8.10 14.82 2.95
CA GLY A 79 -9.31 14.84 2.13
C GLY A 79 -9.26 13.91 0.91
N ARG A 80 -8.23 13.06 0.83
CA ARG A 80 -7.99 12.09 -0.25
C ARG A 80 -8.29 10.67 0.23
N GLY A 81 -8.36 9.73 -0.70
CA GLY A 81 -8.33 8.31 -0.33
C GLY A 81 -7.00 7.93 0.31
N THR A 82 -6.90 6.77 0.94
CA THR A 82 -5.61 6.28 1.43
C THR A 82 -5.53 4.76 1.31
N ASP A 83 -4.44 4.28 0.71
CA ASP A 83 -4.08 2.89 0.57
C ASP A 83 -2.86 2.58 1.41
N VAL A 84 -2.96 1.55 2.26
CA VAL A 84 -1.86 1.15 3.12
C VAL A 84 -1.55 -0.32 2.89
N ASP A 85 -0.45 -0.58 2.19
CA ASP A 85 0.15 -1.90 2.07
C ASP A 85 1.05 -2.18 3.27
N VAL A 86 1.13 -3.45 3.68
CA VAL A 86 1.88 -3.85 4.86
C VAL A 86 2.77 -5.04 4.56
N ILE A 87 4.03 -4.96 4.99
CA ILE A 87 4.93 -6.12 5.03
C ILE A 87 5.23 -6.41 6.51
N PRO A 88 4.36 -7.19 7.19
CA PRO A 88 4.50 -7.45 8.61
C PRO A 88 5.50 -8.59 8.84
N ASN A 89 6.64 -8.27 9.48
CA ASN A 89 7.59 -9.28 9.91
C ASN A 89 7.97 -9.06 11.38
N PRO A 90 7.40 -9.83 12.33
CA PRO A 90 7.70 -9.68 13.75
C PRO A 90 9.15 -9.92 14.13
N GLN A 91 9.90 -10.68 13.31
CA GLN A 91 11.30 -11.05 13.57
C GLN A 91 12.29 -10.11 12.89
N VAL A 92 11.82 -9.14 12.09
CA VAL A 92 12.73 -8.24 11.37
C VAL A 92 13.62 -7.48 12.34
N THR A 93 14.88 -7.33 11.96
CA THR A 93 15.88 -6.49 12.63
C THR A 93 16.41 -5.49 11.63
N ILE A 94 17.12 -4.45 12.08
CA ILE A 94 17.71 -3.49 11.13
C ILE A 94 18.66 -4.14 10.11
N ARG A 95 19.29 -5.27 10.49
CA ARG A 95 20.20 -6.01 9.61
C ARG A 95 19.50 -6.81 8.52
N THR A 96 18.26 -7.21 8.74
CA THR A 96 17.48 -8.02 7.80
C THR A 96 16.42 -7.18 7.07
N ALA A 97 16.14 -5.98 7.57
CA ALA A 97 15.09 -5.10 7.05
C ALA A 97 15.18 -4.80 5.56
N GLN A 98 16.39 -4.75 4.99
CA GLN A 98 16.55 -4.52 3.55
C GLN A 98 15.99 -5.68 2.71
N ALA A 99 16.16 -6.93 3.14
CA ALA A 99 15.69 -8.09 2.38
C ALA A 99 14.15 -8.16 2.29
N GLU A 100 13.44 -7.55 3.25
CA GLU A 100 11.97 -7.45 3.22
C GLU A 100 11.46 -6.54 2.10
N LEU A 101 12.33 -5.71 1.51
CA LEU A 101 12.00 -4.81 0.41
C LEU A 101 12.39 -5.41 -0.95
N ASP A 102 12.93 -6.62 -1.00
CA ASP A 102 13.32 -7.26 -2.25
C ASP A 102 12.09 -7.54 -3.12
N GLY A 103 12.10 -7.03 -4.35
CA GLY A 103 11.00 -7.16 -5.31
C GLY A 103 9.80 -6.23 -5.04
N VAL A 104 9.87 -5.39 -4.01
CA VAL A 104 8.83 -4.39 -3.74
C VAL A 104 9.03 -3.18 -4.66
N GLY A 105 8.05 -2.85 -5.49
CA GLY A 105 8.08 -1.67 -6.34
C GLY A 105 7.90 -0.37 -5.56
N LEU A 106 8.94 0.09 -4.85
CA LEU A 106 8.87 1.24 -3.94
C LEU A 106 8.46 2.57 -4.62
N TRP A 107 8.72 2.69 -5.93
CA TRP A 107 8.32 3.81 -6.77
C TRP A 107 6.80 4.10 -6.77
N ARG A 108 5.96 3.11 -6.42
CA ARG A 108 4.49 3.23 -6.42
C ARG A 108 3.91 3.92 -5.18
N TYR A 109 4.71 4.14 -4.15
CA TYR A 109 4.25 4.69 -2.88
C TYR A 109 4.64 6.16 -2.73
N ASP A 110 3.69 6.96 -2.25
CA ASP A 110 3.90 8.35 -1.86
C ASP A 110 4.62 8.42 -0.50
N ALA A 111 4.47 7.40 0.33
CA ALA A 111 5.20 7.30 1.59
C ALA A 111 5.59 5.87 1.99
N VAL A 112 6.73 5.76 2.66
CA VAL A 112 7.22 4.51 3.27
C VAL A 112 7.41 4.71 4.76
N VAL A 113 6.70 3.93 5.58
CA VAL A 113 6.78 3.91 7.04
C VAL A 113 7.64 2.73 7.49
N VAL A 114 8.79 3.05 8.06
CA VAL A 114 9.77 2.08 8.58
C VAL A 114 9.50 1.84 10.07
N SER A 115 9.00 0.67 10.42
CA SER A 115 8.71 0.25 11.80
C SER A 115 9.67 -0.86 12.25
N VAL A 116 10.89 -0.50 12.64
CA VAL A 116 11.92 -1.46 13.09
C VAL A 116 12.58 -1.02 14.41
N GLY A 117 13.39 -1.90 15.01
CA GLY A 117 14.23 -1.54 16.16
C GLY A 117 13.79 -2.04 17.53
N THR A 118 12.59 -2.60 17.68
CA THR A 118 12.17 -3.22 18.95
C THR A 118 13.10 -4.38 19.31
N SER A 119 13.30 -5.32 18.38
CA SER A 119 14.20 -6.47 18.53
C SER A 119 15.65 -6.03 18.71
N ASP A 120 16.10 -5.01 17.98
CA ASP A 120 17.45 -4.46 18.08
C ASP A 120 17.69 -3.78 19.45
N ALA A 121 16.67 -3.12 19.99
CA ALA A 121 16.73 -2.52 21.31
C ALA A 121 16.79 -3.55 22.43
N ILE A 122 15.96 -4.61 22.35
CA ILE A 122 15.94 -5.70 23.32
C ILE A 122 17.28 -6.44 23.30
N THR A 123 17.79 -6.77 22.12
CA THR A 123 19.07 -7.50 21.97
C THR A 123 20.32 -6.62 22.13
N LEU A 124 20.13 -5.34 22.50
CA LEU A 124 21.19 -4.37 22.77
C LEU A 124 22.16 -4.16 21.60
N LEU A 125 21.64 -4.07 20.36
CA LEU A 125 22.45 -3.78 19.18
C LEU A 125 23.24 -2.48 19.35
N SER A 126 24.51 -2.44 18.96
CA SER A 126 25.32 -1.22 19.05
C SER A 126 24.68 -0.06 18.28
N ALA A 127 24.62 1.13 18.88
CA ALA A 127 24.10 2.33 18.23
C ALA A 127 24.91 2.71 16.97
N ARG A 128 26.20 2.37 16.92
CA ARG A 128 27.05 2.57 15.73
C ARG A 128 26.60 1.67 14.57
N VAL A 129 26.33 0.40 14.87
CA VAL A 129 25.79 -0.54 13.88
C VAL A 129 24.41 -0.07 13.45
N TRP A 130 23.52 0.24 14.40
CA TRP A 130 22.19 0.75 14.12
C TRP A 130 22.21 1.92 13.13
N ARG A 131 23.02 2.96 13.39
CA ARG A 131 23.13 4.12 12.50
C ARG A 131 23.61 3.72 11.10
N ARG A 132 24.59 2.81 11.00
CA ARG A 132 25.10 2.33 9.69
C ARG A 132 24.02 1.58 8.91
N GLU A 133 23.38 0.59 9.54
CA GLU A 133 22.36 -0.24 8.86
C GLU A 133 21.11 0.57 8.53
N LEU A 134 20.67 1.47 9.42
CA LEU A 134 19.55 2.36 9.13
C LEU A 134 19.88 3.34 8.01
N SER A 135 21.10 3.88 7.96
CA SER A 135 21.52 4.71 6.81
C SER A 135 21.44 3.93 5.52
N ALA A 136 21.99 2.70 5.48
CA ALA A 136 21.94 1.86 4.28
C ALA A 136 20.51 1.52 3.84
N LEU A 137 19.61 1.28 4.80
CA LEU A 137 18.19 1.06 4.51
C LEU A 137 17.52 2.31 3.92
N LEU A 138 17.75 3.49 4.51
CA LEU A 138 17.21 4.74 3.99
C LEU A 138 17.77 5.05 2.60
N ASP A 139 19.09 4.89 2.40
CA ASP A 139 19.74 5.06 1.11
C ASP A 139 19.16 4.13 0.03
N ARG A 140 18.74 2.91 0.41
CA ARG A 140 18.08 1.98 -0.51
C ARG A 140 16.68 2.46 -0.87
N ILE A 141 15.87 2.82 0.13
CA ILE A 141 14.51 3.30 -0.10
C ILE A 141 14.54 4.54 -1.00
N GLU A 142 15.40 5.53 -0.72
CA GLU A 142 15.56 6.75 -1.52
C GLU A 142 15.97 6.46 -2.98
N ARG A 143 16.75 5.40 -3.23
CA ARG A 143 17.16 5.01 -4.59
C ARG A 143 16.08 4.28 -5.39
N GLU A 144 15.25 3.49 -4.71
CA GLU A 144 14.22 2.63 -5.33
C GLU A 144 12.83 3.30 -5.35
N SER A 145 12.66 4.42 -4.64
CA SER A 145 11.43 5.20 -4.58
C SER A 145 11.41 6.37 -5.55
N SER A 146 10.23 6.99 -5.69
CA SER A 146 10.10 8.24 -6.44
C SER A 146 10.72 9.41 -5.67
N LEU A 147 11.09 10.49 -6.38
CA LEU A 147 11.70 11.69 -5.75
C LEU A 147 10.77 12.39 -4.75
N ASN A 148 9.46 12.18 -4.87
CA ASN A 148 8.45 12.73 -3.95
C ASN A 148 8.07 11.74 -2.84
N THR A 149 8.62 10.53 -2.83
CA THR A 149 8.33 9.56 -1.79
C THR A 149 8.91 10.03 -0.45
N ARG A 150 8.05 10.13 0.57
CA ARG A 150 8.45 10.51 1.93
C ARG A 150 8.70 9.30 2.81
N ILE A 151 9.80 9.30 3.55
CA ILE A 151 10.18 8.19 4.41
C ILE A 151 9.91 8.58 5.87
N PHE A 152 9.16 7.76 6.59
CA PHE A 152 8.81 7.98 7.99
C PHE A 152 9.38 6.86 8.86
N VAL A 153 10.38 7.18 9.68
CA VAL A 153 10.99 6.22 10.61
C VAL A 153 10.28 6.31 11.96
N LEU A 154 9.55 5.25 12.31
CA LEU A 154 8.91 5.16 13.62
C LEU A 154 9.97 4.90 14.71
N GLY A 155 9.88 5.66 15.79
CA GLY A 155 10.68 5.43 16.97
C GLY A 155 10.32 4.10 17.63
N VAL A 156 11.31 3.44 18.21
CA VAL A 156 11.10 2.25 19.03
C VAL A 156 10.19 2.62 20.19
N GLN A 157 9.06 1.93 20.30
CA GLN A 157 8.12 2.10 21.40
C GLN A 157 8.79 1.84 22.75
N PRO A 158 8.29 2.42 23.86
CA PRO A 158 8.83 2.10 25.17
C PRO A 158 8.74 0.60 25.45
N ILE A 159 9.90 -0.03 25.64
CA ILE A 159 10.00 -1.49 25.77
C ILE A 159 9.16 -2.01 26.94
N ARG A 160 9.10 -1.26 28.06
CA ARG A 160 8.26 -1.61 29.22
C ARG A 160 6.75 -1.52 28.98
N SER A 161 6.31 -0.94 27.84
CA SER A 161 4.88 -1.02 27.45
C SER A 161 4.50 -2.40 26.91
N ILE A 162 5.48 -3.26 26.64
CA ILE A 162 5.26 -4.67 26.31
C ILE A 162 5.29 -5.45 27.63
N ALA A 163 4.19 -6.08 28.00
CA ALA A 163 4.02 -6.73 29.31
C ALA A 163 5.17 -7.70 29.65
N ALA A 164 5.63 -8.51 28.71
CA ALA A 164 6.76 -9.43 28.93
C ALA A 164 8.11 -8.76 29.22
N PHE A 165 8.23 -7.47 28.94
CA PHE A 165 9.41 -6.67 29.23
C PHE A 165 9.14 -5.58 30.28
N ASP A 166 8.08 -5.69 31.09
CA ASP A 166 7.90 -4.82 32.25
C ASP A 166 8.75 -5.30 33.44
N SER A 167 10.08 -5.20 33.30
CA SER A 167 11.05 -5.71 34.27
C SER A 167 12.31 -4.83 34.32
N ALA A 168 13.24 -5.15 35.23
CA ALA A 168 14.53 -4.47 35.31
C ALA A 168 15.36 -4.62 34.02
N LEU A 169 15.37 -5.82 33.41
CA LEU A 169 16.00 -6.04 32.10
C LEU A 169 15.29 -5.26 31.00
N GLY A 170 13.96 -5.15 31.07
CA GLY A 170 13.17 -4.28 30.21
C GLY A 170 13.49 -2.79 30.38
N ALA A 171 13.86 -2.34 31.58
CA ALA A 171 14.33 -0.97 31.80
C ALA A 171 15.68 -0.71 31.12
N VAL A 172 16.59 -1.70 31.11
CA VAL A 172 17.85 -1.65 30.35
C VAL A 172 17.58 -1.54 28.86
N ALA A 173 16.73 -2.41 28.31
CA ALA A 173 16.31 -2.35 26.92
C ALA A 173 15.62 -1.01 26.59
N GLY A 174 14.78 -0.48 27.47
CA GLY A 174 14.12 0.81 27.31
C GLY A 174 15.10 2.00 27.28
N LYS A 175 16.14 1.97 28.12
CA LYS A 175 17.23 2.97 28.06
C LYS A 175 17.99 2.87 26.74
N HIS A 176 18.17 1.65 26.23
CA HIS A 176 18.84 1.42 24.96
C HIS A 176 17.98 1.84 23.76
N ALA A 177 16.68 1.54 23.77
CA ALA A 177 15.71 2.02 22.79
C ALA A 177 15.74 3.55 22.64
N ARG A 178 15.82 4.30 23.74
CA ARG A 178 15.99 5.76 23.70
C ARG A 178 17.27 6.21 22.98
N ARG A 179 18.36 5.45 23.10
CA ARG A 179 19.61 5.72 22.38
C ARG A 179 19.48 5.44 20.89
N LEU A 180 18.80 4.35 20.52
CA LEU A 180 18.51 4.05 19.11
C LEU A 180 17.60 5.12 18.50
N ASN A 181 16.54 5.52 19.21
CA ASN A 181 15.65 6.60 18.79
C ASN A 181 16.39 7.93 18.58
N ALA A 182 17.29 8.30 19.48
CA ALA A 182 18.12 9.50 19.30
C ALA A 182 19.01 9.41 18.06
N ALA A 183 19.60 8.23 17.78
CA ALA A 183 20.39 8.00 16.58
C ALA A 183 19.54 8.04 15.30
N SER A 184 18.34 7.47 15.33
CA SER A 184 17.36 7.53 14.22
C SER A 184 16.93 8.96 13.95
N ALA A 185 16.60 9.73 14.99
CA ALA A 185 16.21 11.14 14.86
C ALA A 185 17.32 12.00 14.25
N ALA A 186 18.56 11.82 14.72
CA ALA A 186 19.71 12.53 14.15
C ALA A 186 19.92 12.19 12.67
N LEU A 187 19.86 10.90 12.31
CA LEU A 187 20.02 10.47 10.93
C LEU A 187 18.90 10.99 10.02
N CYS A 188 17.66 11.00 10.51
CA CYS A 188 16.54 11.52 9.70
C CYS A 188 16.66 13.04 9.50
N GLY A 189 17.15 13.78 10.50
CA GLY A 189 17.38 15.22 10.38
C GLY A 189 18.50 15.62 9.40
N GLU A 190 19.35 14.67 8.99
CA GLU A 190 20.40 14.88 7.99
C GLU A 190 19.88 14.73 6.53
N ARG A 191 18.63 14.32 6.33
CA ARG A 191 18.06 13.93 5.03
C ARG A 191 16.74 14.64 4.76
N ALA A 192 16.55 15.17 3.55
CA ALA A 192 15.37 15.96 3.20
C ALA A 192 14.06 15.15 3.13
N GLN A 193 14.13 13.90 2.65
CA GLN A 193 12.95 13.05 2.43
C GLN A 193 12.53 12.26 3.67
N SER A 194 13.36 12.20 4.71
CA SER A 194 13.15 11.32 5.85
C SER A 194 12.71 12.06 7.11
N HIS A 195 11.77 11.47 7.85
CA HIS A 195 11.12 12.08 9.00
C HIS A 195 11.09 11.09 10.16
N PHE A 196 11.63 11.49 11.31
CA PHE A 196 11.55 10.66 12.51
C PHE A 196 10.26 10.95 13.28
N ILE A 197 9.52 9.90 13.62
CA ILE A 197 8.27 10.00 14.37
C ILE A 197 8.44 9.32 15.74
N PRO A 198 8.48 10.08 16.84
CA PRO A 198 8.60 9.49 18.17
C PRO A 198 7.32 8.74 18.54
N MET A 199 7.45 7.49 18.99
CA MET A 199 6.32 6.72 19.51
C MET A 199 6.07 7.07 20.98
N GLY A 200 4.88 7.60 21.27
CA GLY A 200 4.47 8.02 22.60
C GLY A 200 4.26 6.84 23.58
N ALA A 201 4.59 7.07 24.85
CA ALA A 201 4.51 6.09 25.94
C ALA A 201 3.12 5.90 26.56
N ASN A 202 2.15 6.72 26.18
CA ASN A 202 0.88 6.84 26.91
C ASN A 202 -0.22 5.95 26.32
N LEU A 203 0.08 4.65 26.27
CA LEU A 203 -0.92 3.63 26.01
C LEU A 203 -1.28 2.97 27.33
N SER A 204 -2.48 3.28 27.83
CA SER A 204 -2.98 2.68 29.07
C SER A 204 -3.08 1.17 28.90
N PRO A 205 -2.42 0.36 29.75
CA PRO A 205 -2.50 -1.09 29.64
C PRO A 205 -3.95 -1.54 29.79
N THR A 206 -4.35 -2.53 28.98
CA THR A 206 -5.65 -3.18 29.11
C THR A 206 -5.44 -4.58 29.71
N PRO A 207 -6.00 -4.90 30.89
CA PRO A 207 -5.81 -6.20 31.52
C PRO A 207 -6.16 -7.35 30.57
N GLY A 208 -5.29 -8.37 30.51
CA GLY A 208 -5.48 -9.57 29.68
C GLY A 208 -5.36 -9.37 28.17
N ARG A 209 -5.02 -8.16 27.68
CA ARG A 209 -4.82 -7.90 26.26
C ARG A 209 -3.44 -7.32 25.98
N VAL A 210 -2.75 -7.89 24.99
CA VAL A 210 -1.46 -7.39 24.54
C VAL A 210 -1.61 -6.00 23.90
N ARG A 211 -2.65 -5.81 23.08
CA ARG A 211 -3.04 -4.54 22.45
C ARG A 211 -4.53 -4.57 22.09
N THR A 212 -5.04 -3.43 21.62
CA THR A 212 -6.43 -3.22 21.18
C THR A 212 -6.44 -2.27 19.99
N SER A 213 -7.54 -2.22 19.23
CA SER A 213 -7.71 -1.26 18.13
C SER A 213 -7.49 0.19 18.56
N ALA A 214 -7.94 0.58 19.75
CA ALA A 214 -7.73 1.94 20.29
C ALA A 214 -6.25 2.33 20.43
N HIS A 215 -5.36 1.37 20.70
CA HIS A 215 -3.92 1.61 20.70
C HIS A 215 -3.41 1.95 19.30
N TYR A 216 -3.86 1.22 18.28
CA TYR A 216 -3.52 1.46 16.89
C TYR A 216 -4.09 2.79 16.38
N THR A 217 -5.32 3.14 16.76
CA THR A 217 -5.92 4.45 16.44
C THR A 217 -5.07 5.60 16.95
N ARG A 218 -4.62 5.56 18.21
CA ARG A 218 -3.76 6.62 18.77
C ARG A 218 -2.41 6.75 18.05
N TRP A 219 -1.80 5.63 17.67
CA TRP A 219 -0.57 5.65 16.89
C TRP A 219 -0.79 6.18 15.47
N ALA A 220 -1.86 5.74 14.83
CA ALA A 220 -2.27 6.21 13.52
C ALA A 220 -2.55 7.71 13.49
N GLU A 221 -3.24 8.26 14.49
CA GLU A 221 -3.49 9.70 14.60
C GLU A 221 -2.19 10.50 14.68
N ALA A 222 -1.28 10.10 15.58
CA ALA A 222 0.01 10.76 15.74
C ALA A 222 0.90 10.65 14.48
N LEU A 223 0.82 9.52 13.78
CA LEU A 223 1.51 9.29 12.52
C LEU A 223 0.92 10.18 11.42
N ALA A 224 -0.40 10.18 11.27
CA ALA A 224 -1.13 10.97 10.27
C ALA A 224 -0.91 12.49 10.45
N ASP A 225 -0.88 12.98 11.69
CA ASP A 225 -0.56 14.40 12.00
C ASP A 225 0.81 14.83 11.46
N ARG A 226 1.76 13.91 11.37
CA ARG A 226 3.12 14.18 10.87
C ARG A 226 3.28 13.89 9.39
N MET A 227 2.50 12.95 8.85
CA MET A 227 2.54 12.57 7.44
C MET A 227 1.78 13.54 6.55
N ALA A 228 0.57 13.94 6.94
CA ALA A 228 -0.32 14.73 6.07
C ALA A 228 0.33 16.01 5.51
N PRO A 229 1.03 16.86 6.30
CA PRO A 229 1.65 18.06 5.76
C PRO A 229 2.73 17.78 4.70
N ALA A 230 3.47 16.68 4.86
CA ALA A 230 4.51 16.29 3.91
C ALA A 230 3.91 15.74 2.61
N LEU A 231 2.84 14.96 2.72
CA LEU A 231 2.09 14.46 1.56
C LEU A 231 1.41 15.60 0.79
N ASP A 232 0.84 16.58 1.47
CA ASP A 232 0.15 17.71 0.84
C ASP A 232 1.08 18.68 0.12
N ALA A 233 2.26 18.97 0.70
CA ALA A 233 3.26 19.83 0.05
C ALA A 233 3.67 19.26 -1.32
N ASP A 234 3.92 17.95 -1.38
CA ASP A 234 4.30 17.28 -2.61
C ASP A 234 3.13 17.09 -3.56
N HIS A 235 1.91 16.92 -3.05
CA HIS A 235 0.71 16.87 -3.89
C HIS A 235 0.48 18.19 -4.63
N LEU A 236 0.72 19.33 -3.97
CA LEU A 236 0.61 20.66 -4.56
C LEU A 236 1.72 20.94 -5.59
N ASP A 237 2.94 20.47 -5.33
CA ASP A 237 4.07 20.56 -6.28
C ASP A 237 3.90 19.59 -7.46
N SER A 238 3.38 18.39 -7.21
CA SER A 238 3.03 17.40 -8.24
C SER A 238 1.84 17.85 -9.08
N GLY A 239 0.88 18.61 -8.52
CA GLY A 239 -0.20 19.23 -9.27
C GLY A 239 0.28 20.30 -10.26
N ARG A 240 1.42 20.96 -9.97
CA ARG A 240 2.11 21.89 -10.89
C ARG A 240 3.02 21.15 -11.88
N ALA A 241 3.76 20.14 -11.43
CA ALA A 241 4.62 19.32 -12.29
C ALA A 241 3.82 18.40 -13.23
N ALA A 242 2.64 17.91 -12.83
CA ALA A 242 1.75 17.12 -13.68
C ALA A 242 1.19 17.91 -14.87
N ALA A 243 1.26 19.24 -14.86
CA ALA A 243 0.97 20.06 -16.03
C ALA A 243 2.14 20.10 -17.03
N GLU A 244 3.39 19.94 -16.57
CA GLU A 244 4.60 19.92 -17.41
C GLU A 244 5.03 18.50 -17.83
N VAL A 245 4.89 17.49 -16.97
CA VAL A 245 5.28 16.09 -17.26
C VAL A 245 4.34 15.40 -18.26
N ARG A 246 3.08 15.87 -18.37
CA ARG A 246 2.10 15.39 -19.38
C ARG A 246 2.55 15.59 -20.83
N ALA A 247 3.61 16.38 -21.08
CA ALA A 247 4.16 16.60 -22.40
C ALA A 247 5.39 15.73 -22.74
N VAL A 248 6.04 15.06 -21.77
CA VAL A 248 7.38 14.46 -21.96
C VAL A 248 7.44 12.93 -21.86
N GLU A 249 6.56 12.24 -21.12
CA GLU A 249 6.62 10.76 -20.99
C GLU A 249 5.83 10.01 -22.10
N ARG A 250 6.02 10.46 -23.35
CA ARG A 250 5.79 9.62 -24.53
C ARG A 250 6.93 8.61 -24.62
N GLY A 251 6.76 7.41 -24.09
CA GLY A 251 7.66 6.29 -24.39
C GLY A 251 7.73 5.23 -23.30
N ALA A 252 6.98 4.15 -23.52
CA ALA A 252 7.22 2.77 -23.05
C ALA A 252 8.21 2.56 -21.89
N GLU A 253 7.70 2.16 -20.72
CA GLU A 253 8.47 1.36 -19.77
C GLU A 253 7.63 0.18 -19.25
N GLN A 254 7.93 -0.98 -19.86
CA GLN A 254 7.88 -2.37 -19.35
C GLN A 254 6.54 -2.91 -18.82
N LEU A 255 5.61 -3.21 -19.74
CA LEU A 255 4.85 -4.46 -19.66
C LEU A 255 5.84 -5.61 -19.94
N SER A 256 6.12 -6.45 -18.95
CA SER A 256 6.99 -7.62 -19.17
C SER A 256 6.32 -8.63 -20.09
N PRO A 257 7.05 -9.26 -21.03
CA PRO A 257 6.49 -10.29 -21.88
C PRO A 257 6.36 -11.61 -21.10
N GLY A 258 5.13 -12.11 -20.98
CA GLY A 258 4.89 -13.55 -20.85
C GLY A 258 3.63 -13.96 -20.07
N PRO A 259 2.42 -13.90 -20.66
CA PRO A 259 1.21 -14.22 -19.90
C PRO A 259 0.52 -15.48 -20.45
N ARG A 260 1.26 -16.60 -20.52
CA ARG A 260 0.59 -17.90 -20.36
C ARG A 260 0.14 -18.12 -18.91
N ARG A 261 0.79 -17.51 -17.91
CA ARG A 261 0.47 -17.73 -16.48
C ARG A 261 -0.69 -16.90 -15.92
N ALA A 262 -1.01 -15.73 -16.49
CA ALA A 262 -2.18 -14.98 -16.05
C ALA A 262 -3.45 -15.73 -16.47
N VAL A 263 -3.57 -16.10 -17.74
CA VAL A 263 -4.72 -16.86 -18.25
C VAL A 263 -4.76 -18.31 -17.75
N ASP A 264 -3.62 -18.99 -17.56
CA ASP A 264 -3.60 -20.34 -16.96
C ASP A 264 -3.97 -20.32 -15.45
N ARG A 265 -3.74 -19.22 -14.72
CA ARG A 265 -4.34 -19.03 -13.38
C ARG A 265 -5.84 -18.73 -13.47
N LEU A 266 -6.27 -18.00 -14.51
CA LEU A 266 -7.68 -17.64 -14.74
C LEU A 266 -8.55 -18.84 -15.13
N THR A 267 -8.04 -19.80 -15.92
CA THR A 267 -8.75 -21.08 -16.18
C THR A 267 -8.86 -21.99 -14.96
N GLY A 268 -8.19 -21.63 -13.86
CA GLY A 268 -8.33 -22.22 -12.53
C GLY A 268 -9.13 -21.38 -11.53
N ILE A 269 -9.70 -20.25 -11.93
CA ILE A 269 -10.65 -19.51 -11.08
C ILE A 269 -11.92 -20.34 -11.03
N GLY A 270 -12.15 -21.00 -9.90
CA GLY A 270 -13.40 -21.72 -9.69
C GLY A 270 -14.61 -20.80 -9.91
N THR A 271 -15.73 -21.40 -10.33
CA THR A 271 -17.00 -20.74 -10.67
C THR A 271 -17.51 -19.71 -9.65
N ALA A 272 -17.05 -19.76 -8.39
CA ALA A 272 -17.45 -18.81 -7.35
C ALA A 272 -16.86 -17.39 -7.52
N ALA A 273 -15.58 -17.27 -7.87
CA ALA A 273 -14.92 -15.96 -8.02
C ALA A 273 -15.32 -15.27 -9.33
N GLU A 274 -15.55 -16.05 -10.40
CA GLU A 274 -16.20 -15.55 -11.61
C GLU A 274 -17.59 -14.98 -11.29
N VAL A 275 -18.40 -15.70 -10.51
CA VAL A 275 -19.73 -15.22 -10.08
C VAL A 275 -19.66 -13.98 -9.18
N ALA A 276 -18.65 -13.86 -8.33
CA ALA A 276 -18.45 -12.67 -7.50
C ALA A 276 -18.04 -11.45 -8.35
N CYS A 277 -17.08 -11.63 -9.27
CA CYS A 277 -16.67 -10.60 -10.22
C CYS A 277 -17.85 -10.19 -11.14
N ASP A 278 -18.64 -11.16 -11.61
CA ASP A 278 -19.85 -10.92 -12.40
C ASP A 278 -20.83 -9.98 -11.68
N ARG A 279 -21.06 -10.23 -10.39
CA ARG A 279 -21.94 -9.38 -9.57
C ARG A 279 -21.38 -7.97 -9.41
N LEU A 280 -20.08 -7.83 -9.21
CA LEU A 280 -19.42 -6.52 -9.07
C LEU A 280 -19.47 -5.72 -10.38
N VAL A 281 -19.26 -6.37 -11.52
CA VAL A 281 -19.39 -5.73 -12.85
C VAL A 281 -20.85 -5.36 -13.15
N ALA A 282 -21.81 -6.21 -12.78
CA ALA A 282 -23.23 -5.89 -12.88
C ALA A 282 -23.63 -4.70 -12.01
N LEU A 283 -23.10 -4.65 -10.78
CA LEU A 283 -23.29 -3.53 -9.86
C LEU A 283 -22.67 -2.24 -10.42
N ALA A 284 -21.48 -2.31 -11.02
CA ALA A 284 -20.88 -1.17 -11.72
C ALA A 284 -21.82 -0.66 -12.81
N ARG A 285 -22.26 -1.51 -13.74
CA ARG A 285 -23.19 -1.11 -14.81
C ARG A 285 -24.45 -0.43 -14.27
N SER A 286 -25.06 -1.03 -13.25
CA SER A 286 -26.30 -0.53 -12.66
C SER A 286 -26.09 0.82 -11.98
N THR A 287 -25.01 0.97 -11.21
CA THR A 287 -24.79 2.18 -10.40
C THR A 287 -24.36 3.37 -11.24
N TYR A 288 -23.56 3.15 -12.29
CA TYR A 288 -23.25 4.19 -13.26
C TYR A 288 -24.35 4.40 -14.30
N GLY A 289 -25.37 3.55 -14.34
CA GLY A 289 -26.47 3.62 -15.31
C GLY A 289 -25.99 3.58 -16.76
N THR A 290 -24.88 2.89 -17.05
CA THR A 290 -24.30 2.77 -18.41
C THR A 290 -24.92 1.59 -19.16
N SER A 291 -24.83 1.62 -20.49
CA SER A 291 -25.22 0.45 -21.31
C SER A 291 -24.29 -0.75 -21.09
N SER A 292 -23.04 -0.51 -20.68
CA SER A 292 -22.02 -1.53 -20.61
C SER A 292 -21.04 -1.34 -19.45
N ALA A 293 -20.56 -2.47 -18.95
CA ALA A 293 -19.45 -2.59 -18.01
C ALA A 293 -18.69 -3.88 -18.31
N ALA A 294 -17.38 -3.87 -18.08
CA ALA A 294 -16.53 -5.02 -18.27
C ALA A 294 -15.37 -5.07 -17.28
N LEU A 295 -14.96 -6.29 -16.94
CA LEU A 295 -13.67 -6.57 -16.32
C LEU A 295 -12.75 -7.15 -17.39
N THR A 296 -11.71 -6.40 -17.75
CA THR A 296 -10.80 -6.74 -18.85
C THR A 296 -9.40 -7.03 -18.30
N PHE A 297 -8.80 -8.15 -18.67
CA PHE A 297 -7.42 -8.50 -18.33
C PHE A 297 -6.47 -8.20 -19.48
N VAL A 298 -5.21 -7.88 -19.16
CA VAL A 298 -4.15 -7.61 -20.14
C VAL A 298 -3.27 -8.85 -20.26
N ASP A 299 -3.07 -9.31 -21.49
CA ASP A 299 -2.18 -10.41 -21.84
C ASP A 299 -1.36 -10.01 -23.07
N GLY A 300 -0.14 -9.52 -22.83
CA GLY A 300 0.78 -9.12 -23.88
C GLY A 300 0.23 -7.92 -24.65
N ASP A 301 -0.05 -8.12 -25.93
CA ASP A 301 -0.66 -7.12 -26.81
C ASP A 301 -2.18 -7.25 -26.93
N ARG A 302 -2.83 -8.05 -26.06
CA ARG A 302 -4.26 -8.37 -26.11
C ARG A 302 -5.00 -8.04 -24.82
N LEU A 303 -6.26 -7.70 -24.98
CA LEU A 303 -7.23 -7.51 -23.92
C LEU A 303 -8.22 -8.68 -23.92
N TRP A 304 -8.53 -9.21 -22.74
CA TRP A 304 -9.46 -10.32 -22.51
C TRP A 304 -10.61 -9.88 -21.62
N ASP A 305 -11.83 -9.80 -22.13
CA ASP A 305 -13.00 -9.51 -21.30
C ASP A 305 -13.45 -10.77 -20.56
N MET A 306 -13.26 -10.82 -19.24
CA MET A 306 -13.71 -11.93 -18.39
C MET A 306 -15.22 -11.85 -18.15
N VAL A 307 -15.72 -10.63 -17.90
CA VAL A 307 -17.13 -10.36 -17.66
C VAL A 307 -17.55 -9.22 -18.54
N HIS A 308 -18.62 -9.43 -19.32
CA HIS A 308 -19.12 -8.41 -20.22
C HIS A 308 -20.66 -8.38 -20.19
N LEU A 309 -21.23 -7.23 -19.81
CA LEU A 309 -22.68 -7.00 -19.88
C LEU A 309 -22.99 -5.97 -20.96
N GLY A 310 -23.56 -6.40 -22.08
CA GLY A 310 -24.05 -5.52 -23.16
C GLY A 310 -23.40 -5.71 -24.54
N PHE A 311 -22.33 -6.51 -24.65
CA PHE A 311 -21.70 -6.95 -25.91
C PHE A 311 -21.17 -8.40 -25.74
N THR A 312 -20.75 -9.02 -26.85
CA THR A 312 -20.13 -10.36 -26.85
C THR A 312 -18.70 -10.30 -26.25
N PRO A 313 -18.29 -11.28 -25.41
CA PRO A 313 -16.91 -11.39 -24.92
C PRO A 313 -15.92 -11.41 -26.09
N ARG A 314 -14.84 -10.63 -25.99
CA ARG A 314 -13.91 -10.40 -27.11
C ARG A 314 -12.46 -10.41 -26.65
N VAL A 315 -11.62 -10.86 -27.58
CA VAL A 315 -10.18 -10.63 -27.56
C VAL A 315 -9.89 -9.56 -28.61
N TYR A 316 -9.28 -8.44 -28.20
CA TYR A 316 -8.94 -7.35 -29.11
C TYR A 316 -7.55 -6.76 -28.80
N PRO A 317 -6.91 -6.09 -29.78
CA PRO A 317 -5.58 -5.51 -29.57
C PRO A 317 -5.60 -4.45 -28.45
N LEU A 318 -4.63 -4.54 -27.54
CA LEU A 318 -4.34 -3.51 -26.54
C LEU A 318 -3.96 -2.20 -27.23
N ALA A 319 -3.18 -2.28 -28.32
CA ALA A 319 -2.65 -1.10 -29.02
C ALA A 319 -3.76 -0.11 -29.44
N GLY A 320 -3.67 1.10 -28.90
CA GLY A 320 -4.59 2.23 -29.13
C GLY A 320 -5.94 2.13 -28.42
N SER A 321 -6.25 0.99 -27.80
CA SER A 321 -7.07 0.85 -26.60
C SER A 321 -7.49 2.13 -25.83
N ILE A 322 -8.77 2.43 -25.59
CA ILE A 322 -9.10 3.34 -24.47
C ILE A 322 -8.65 2.67 -23.15
N THR A 323 -8.92 1.36 -23.03
CA THR A 323 -8.50 0.52 -21.90
C THR A 323 -6.98 0.47 -21.76
N ALA A 324 -6.22 0.43 -22.85
CA ALA A 324 -4.75 0.45 -22.77
C ALA A 324 -4.21 1.68 -22.03
N ARG A 325 -4.86 2.83 -22.20
CA ARG A 325 -4.48 4.04 -21.45
C ARG A 325 -4.98 4.02 -20.01
N ALA A 326 -6.11 3.37 -19.74
CA ALA A 326 -6.60 3.18 -18.38
C ALA A 326 -5.67 2.27 -17.57
N VAL A 327 -5.15 1.19 -18.16
CA VAL A 327 -4.13 0.30 -17.55
C VAL A 327 -2.86 1.06 -17.19
N SER A 328 -2.41 2.00 -18.02
CA SER A 328 -1.15 2.71 -17.78
C SER A 328 -1.24 3.79 -16.68
N GLY A 329 -2.43 4.21 -16.25
CA GLY A 329 -2.61 5.21 -15.19
C GLY A 329 -2.57 4.64 -13.77
N ALA A 330 -2.26 5.47 -12.77
CA ALA A 330 -2.26 5.10 -11.35
C ALA A 330 -3.63 5.24 -10.65
N GLY A 331 -4.67 5.69 -11.37
CA GLY A 331 -5.99 5.96 -10.82
C GLY A 331 -7.08 5.98 -11.90
N ALA A 332 -8.27 6.44 -11.53
CA ALA A 332 -9.43 6.44 -12.42
C ALA A 332 -9.15 7.21 -13.73
N PHE A 333 -9.36 6.53 -14.85
CA PHE A 333 -9.24 7.12 -16.18
C PHE A 333 -10.62 7.40 -16.75
N VAL A 334 -10.96 8.68 -16.91
CA VAL A 334 -12.28 9.13 -17.40
C VAL A 334 -12.15 9.85 -18.72
N VAL A 335 -12.95 9.45 -19.70
CA VAL A 335 -13.16 10.07 -21.00
C VAL A 335 -14.64 10.45 -21.10
N SER A 336 -14.93 11.75 -21.04
CA SER A 336 -16.30 12.27 -21.09
C SER A 336 -16.96 12.08 -22.45
N ASP A 337 -16.19 12.30 -23.52
CA ASP A 337 -16.62 12.08 -24.91
C ASP A 337 -15.41 11.77 -25.80
N ALA A 338 -15.23 10.50 -26.19
CA ALA A 338 -14.09 10.05 -26.99
C ALA A 338 -14.03 10.70 -28.38
N LEU A 339 -15.16 11.21 -28.90
CA LEU A 339 -15.19 11.94 -30.17
C LEU A 339 -14.67 13.37 -30.07
N LEU A 340 -14.64 13.94 -28.86
CA LEU A 340 -14.13 15.28 -28.58
C LEU A 340 -12.77 15.27 -27.87
N ASP A 341 -12.29 14.08 -27.54
CA ASP A 341 -11.02 13.90 -26.87
C ASP A 341 -9.93 13.71 -27.93
N ASP A 342 -9.02 14.68 -28.07
CA ASP A 342 -7.93 14.68 -29.08
C ASP A 342 -7.12 13.38 -29.12
N ARG A 343 -7.13 12.64 -28.01
CA ARG A 343 -6.42 11.38 -27.82
C ARG A 343 -7.09 10.20 -28.54
N PHE A 344 -8.38 10.32 -28.85
CA PHE A 344 -9.23 9.26 -29.41
C PHE A 344 -10.05 9.71 -30.62
N ALA A 345 -10.23 11.02 -30.82
CA ALA A 345 -11.06 11.60 -31.88
C ALA A 345 -10.59 11.25 -33.31
N ALA A 346 -9.28 11.04 -33.49
CA ALA A 346 -8.70 10.64 -34.77
C ALA A 346 -8.94 9.16 -35.13
N ARG A 347 -9.59 8.38 -34.26
CA ARG A 347 -9.75 6.94 -34.46
C ARG A 347 -11.03 6.64 -35.25
N PRO A 348 -10.95 5.94 -36.39
CA PRO A 348 -12.14 5.51 -37.10
C PRO A 348 -12.96 4.55 -36.21
N PRO A 349 -14.30 4.66 -36.19
CA PRO A 349 -15.14 3.67 -35.53
C PRO A 349 -14.83 2.28 -36.09
N GLU A 350 -14.71 1.28 -35.23
CA GLU A 350 -14.61 -0.11 -35.71
C GLU A 350 -15.85 -0.42 -36.57
N ALA A 351 -15.64 -0.93 -37.78
CA ALA A 351 -16.71 -1.15 -38.75
C ALA A 351 -17.81 -2.05 -38.16
N GLY A 352 -19.04 -1.55 -38.13
CA GLY A 352 -20.21 -2.28 -37.62
C GLY A 352 -20.44 -2.18 -36.11
N GLN A 353 -19.74 -1.31 -35.39
CA GLN A 353 -19.88 -1.15 -33.93
C GLN A 353 -20.44 0.22 -33.54
N ALA A 354 -21.18 0.23 -32.42
CA ALA A 354 -21.57 1.48 -31.79
C ALA A 354 -20.33 2.18 -31.23
N VAL A 355 -20.19 3.47 -31.51
CA VAL A 355 -19.04 4.26 -31.07
C VAL A 355 -19.11 4.46 -29.56
N THR A 356 -18.11 3.97 -28.83
CA THR A 356 -17.93 4.31 -27.41
C THR A 356 -17.65 5.81 -27.29
N ARG A 357 -18.58 6.55 -26.69
CA ARG A 357 -18.41 7.99 -26.42
C ARG A 357 -17.96 8.22 -25.00
N PHE A 358 -18.56 7.55 -24.03
CA PHE A 358 -18.14 7.65 -22.63
C PHE A 358 -17.34 6.43 -22.21
N TYR A 359 -16.28 6.65 -21.43
CA TYR A 359 -15.51 5.59 -20.79
C TYR A 359 -15.03 6.05 -19.42
N ALA A 360 -15.17 5.19 -18.41
CA ALA A 360 -14.47 5.33 -17.14
C ALA A 360 -13.88 3.96 -16.76
N GLY A 361 -12.60 3.92 -16.39
CA GLY A 361 -11.92 2.70 -16.01
C GLY A 361 -11.03 2.89 -14.79
N PHE A 362 -10.87 1.84 -14.00
CA PHE A 362 -9.93 1.77 -12.89
C PHE A 362 -9.06 0.50 -13.02
N PRO A 363 -7.72 0.61 -12.93
CA PRO A 363 -6.84 -0.55 -13.10
C PRO A 363 -7.04 -1.59 -12.00
N ILE A 364 -6.84 -2.86 -12.35
CA ILE A 364 -6.84 -4.00 -11.44
C ILE A 364 -5.38 -4.41 -11.25
N GLU A 365 -4.94 -4.38 -10.00
CA GLU A 365 -3.57 -4.73 -9.57
C GLU A 365 -3.59 -6.13 -8.92
N ALA A 366 -2.57 -6.95 -9.25
CA ALA A 366 -2.27 -8.17 -8.51
C ALA A 366 -1.62 -7.83 -7.17
N ASP A 367 -1.45 -8.83 -6.27
CA ASP A 367 -0.76 -8.63 -4.99
C ASP A 367 0.69 -8.13 -5.15
N SER A 368 1.33 -8.46 -6.28
CA SER A 368 2.65 -7.93 -6.65
C SER A 368 2.64 -6.43 -6.99
N GLY A 369 1.45 -5.85 -7.20
CA GLY A 369 1.21 -4.51 -7.76
C GLY A 369 1.36 -4.43 -9.28
N GLU A 370 1.54 -5.57 -9.95
CA GLU A 370 1.45 -5.61 -11.41
C GLU A 370 0.01 -5.33 -11.84
N ARG A 371 -0.16 -4.46 -12.84
CA ARG A 371 -1.49 -4.17 -13.40
C ARG A 371 -1.88 -5.27 -14.37
N ILE A 372 -2.85 -6.07 -13.95
CA ILE A 372 -3.31 -7.25 -14.67
C ILE A 372 -4.59 -7.00 -15.46
N GLY A 373 -5.28 -5.88 -15.22
CA GLY A 373 -6.55 -5.60 -15.88
C GLY A 373 -7.13 -4.21 -15.59
N VAL A 374 -8.40 -4.03 -15.95
CA VAL A 374 -9.21 -2.82 -15.71
C VAL A 374 -10.67 -3.21 -15.48
N LEU A 375 -11.29 -2.67 -14.43
CA LEU A 375 -12.74 -2.56 -14.34
C LEU A 375 -13.17 -1.30 -15.09
N CYS A 376 -14.03 -1.42 -16.09
CA CYS A 376 -14.50 -0.28 -16.87
C CYS A 376 -16.02 -0.25 -17.06
N VAL A 377 -16.55 0.95 -17.17
CA VAL A 377 -17.92 1.27 -17.57
C VAL A 377 -17.88 2.18 -18.77
N PHE A 378 -18.75 1.94 -19.75
CA PHE A 378 -18.73 2.68 -21.01
C PHE A 378 -20.10 2.75 -21.67
N ASP A 379 -20.28 3.75 -22.52
CA ASP A 379 -21.57 4.07 -23.12
C ASP A 379 -21.41 4.73 -24.50
N THR A 380 -22.48 4.66 -25.29
CA THR A 380 -22.62 5.33 -26.60
C THR A 380 -23.04 6.79 -26.47
N LYS A 381 -23.38 7.25 -25.27
CA LYS A 381 -23.70 8.64 -24.94
C LYS A 381 -22.58 9.27 -24.09
N PRO A 382 -22.21 10.54 -24.34
CA PRO A 382 -21.20 11.23 -23.53
C PRO A 382 -21.73 11.50 -22.12
N ARG A 383 -20.84 11.68 -21.16
CA ARG A 383 -21.17 12.02 -19.76
C ARG A 383 -20.24 13.07 -19.20
N ARG A 384 -20.75 13.92 -18.30
CA ARG A 384 -19.90 14.94 -17.68
C ARG A 384 -18.98 14.31 -16.67
N ARG A 385 -17.73 14.76 -16.63
CA ARG A 385 -16.71 14.20 -15.73
C ARG A 385 -17.09 14.29 -14.25
N ASN A 386 -17.80 15.35 -13.85
CA ASN A 386 -18.25 15.55 -12.48
C ASN A 386 -19.46 14.67 -12.08
N GLU A 387 -20.08 13.98 -13.03
CA GLU A 387 -21.16 13.00 -12.77
C GLU A 387 -20.59 11.59 -12.56
N VAL A 388 -19.29 11.40 -12.75
CA VAL A 388 -18.62 10.11 -12.57
C VAL A 388 -18.02 10.05 -11.17
N ASP A 389 -18.59 9.18 -10.33
CA ASP A 389 -18.06 8.90 -9.00
C ASP A 389 -16.79 8.04 -9.10
N THR A 390 -15.62 8.65 -9.20
CA THR A 390 -14.37 7.89 -9.31
C THR A 390 -13.99 7.12 -8.05
N VAL A 391 -14.54 7.49 -6.88
CA VAL A 391 -14.33 6.76 -5.63
C VAL A 391 -15.06 5.42 -5.72
N LEU A 392 -16.33 5.44 -6.09
CA LEU A 392 -17.11 4.21 -6.22
C LEU A 392 -16.49 3.24 -7.25
N LEU A 393 -15.97 3.75 -8.38
CA LEU A 393 -15.40 2.89 -9.43
C LEU A 393 -14.18 2.15 -8.89
N ARG A 394 -13.40 2.86 -8.09
CA ARG A 394 -12.24 2.33 -7.40
C ARG A 394 -12.64 1.32 -6.32
N GLU A 395 -13.65 1.60 -5.49
CA GLU A 395 -14.12 0.63 -4.48
C GLU A 395 -14.58 -0.69 -5.10
N LEU A 396 -15.26 -0.62 -6.24
CA LEU A 396 -15.65 -1.81 -7.00
C LEU A 396 -14.43 -2.56 -7.55
N ALA A 397 -13.41 -1.84 -8.03
CA ALA A 397 -12.17 -2.44 -8.50
C ALA A 397 -11.38 -3.12 -7.37
N LEU A 398 -11.28 -2.49 -6.19
CA LEU A 398 -10.67 -3.08 -5.00
C LEU A 398 -11.42 -4.32 -4.51
N SER A 399 -12.75 -4.31 -4.58
CA SER A 399 -13.57 -5.47 -4.26
C SER A 399 -13.28 -6.65 -5.22
N ILE A 400 -13.10 -6.36 -6.51
CA ILE A 400 -12.68 -7.37 -7.49
C ILE A 400 -11.28 -7.91 -7.16
N GLN A 401 -10.33 -7.04 -6.82
CA GLN A 401 -8.98 -7.46 -6.43
C GLN A 401 -9.01 -8.40 -5.22
N ALA A 402 -9.77 -8.08 -4.18
CA ALA A 402 -9.91 -8.93 -3.00
C ALA A 402 -10.42 -10.34 -3.34
N GLU A 403 -11.45 -10.44 -4.19
CA GLU A 403 -11.99 -11.73 -4.67
C GLU A 403 -10.96 -12.55 -5.48
N LEU A 404 -10.04 -11.86 -6.18
CA LEU A 404 -8.95 -12.51 -6.93
C LEU A 404 -7.81 -12.96 -6.01
N SER A 405 -7.47 -12.19 -4.97
CA SER A 405 -6.36 -12.48 -4.04
C SER A 405 -6.68 -13.65 -3.10
N GLU A 406 -7.91 -13.72 -2.57
CA GLU A 406 -8.35 -14.72 -1.57
C GLU A 406 -8.25 -16.20 -2.03
N ARG A 407 -7.97 -16.45 -3.31
CA ARG A 407 -7.95 -17.81 -3.91
C ARG A 407 -6.68 -18.12 -4.68
N SER A 408 -5.64 -17.29 -4.53
CA SER A 408 -4.32 -17.54 -5.10
C SER A 408 -3.40 -18.36 -4.17
N GLU A 409 -3.82 -18.57 -2.92
CA GLU A 409 -3.29 -19.56 -1.94
C GLU A 409 -4.03 -20.90 -2.05
#